data_AF-A0A263P085-F1
#
_entry.id   AF-A0A263P085-F1
#
_cell.length_a   1.000
_cell.length_b   1.000
_cell.length_c   1.000
_cell.angle_alpha   90.00
_cell.angle_beta   90.00
_cell.angle_gamma   90.00
#
_symmetry.space_group_name_H-M   'P 1'
#
loop_
_entity.id
_entity.type
_entity.pdbx_description
1 polymer ?
#
loop_
_entity_poly.entity_id
_entity_poly.type
_entity_poly.pdbx_seq_one_letter_code
_entity_poly.pdbx_strand_id
1 'polypeptide(L)' 'MMTALEERLYAADVDFERQLRAQLEQAQASGKRRLMGGGDPQQYRQWQMEAQAVEASISILNTLKGAS' A
#
# COMPACT_ATOMS: atom_id res chain seq x y z
N MET A 1 10.18 -19.82 0.18
CA MET A 1 8.99 -20.32 -0.53
C MET A 1 8.28 -19.09 -1.07
N MET A 2 8.16 -18.95 -2.38
CA MET A 2 7.66 -17.73 -3.03
C MET A 2 6.14 -17.69 -2.93
N THR A 3 5.57 -16.55 -2.55
CA THR A 3 4.11 -16.36 -2.49
C THR A 3 3.55 -16.11 -3.89
N ALA A 4 2.27 -16.42 -4.11
CA ALA A 4 1.59 -16.14 -5.39
C ALA A 4 1.65 -14.65 -5.79
N LEU A 5 1.87 -13.75 -4.83
CA LEU A 5 2.08 -12.32 -5.07
C LEU A 5 3.47 -12.05 -5.65
N GLU A 6 4.50 -12.68 -5.10
CA GLU A 6 5.88 -12.60 -5.60
C GLU A 6 5.98 -13.22 -6.99
N GLU A 7 5.31 -14.35 -7.26
CA GLU A 7 5.29 -14.94 -8.61
C GLU A 7 4.65 -14.00 -9.66
N ARG A 8 3.55 -13.33 -9.33
CA ARG A 8 2.89 -12.38 -10.26
C ARG A 8 3.69 -11.09 -10.43
N LEU A 9 4.37 -10.62 -9.39
CA LEU A 9 5.28 -9.47 -9.48
C LEU A 9 6.54 -9.81 -10.30
N TYR A 10 7.06 -11.04 -10.17
CA TYR A 10 8.25 -11.50 -10.89
C TYR A 10 7.95 -11.89 -12.35
N ALA A 11 6.69 -12.21 -12.68
CA ALA A 11 6.23 -12.52 -14.04
C ALA A 11 6.29 -11.33 -15.03
N ALA A 12 6.98 -10.24 -14.68
CA ALA A 12 7.18 -9.03 -15.49
C ALA A 12 5.88 -8.33 -15.91
N ASP A 13 4.82 -8.48 -15.11
CA ASP A 13 3.54 -7.83 -15.34
C ASP A 13 3.59 -6.39 -14.78
N VAL A 14 4.32 -5.52 -15.50
CA VAL A 14 4.52 -4.11 -15.16
C VAL A 14 3.19 -3.37 -15.01
N ASP A 15 2.16 -3.81 -15.73
CA ASP A 15 0.79 -3.30 -15.63
C ASP A 15 0.13 -3.67 -14.29
N PHE A 16 0.30 -4.91 -13.83
CA PHE A 16 -0.19 -5.31 -12.50
C PHE A 16 0.51 -4.55 -11.36
N GLU A 17 1.83 -4.32 -11.46
CA GLU A 17 2.57 -3.52 -10.48
C GLU A 17 2.06 -2.08 -10.44
N ARG A 18 1.92 -1.43 -11.61
CA ARG A 18 1.39 -0.06 -11.70
C ARG A 18 -0.01 0.04 -11.14
N GLN A 19 -0.86 -0.95 -11.44
CA GLN A 19 -2.23 -1.00 -10.94
C GLN A 19 -2.26 -1.16 -9.42
N LEU A 20 -1.44 -2.05 -8.87
CA LEU A 20 -1.33 -2.27 -7.42
C LEU A 20 -0.81 -1.02 -6.71
N ARG A 21 0.22 -0.37 -7.27
CA ARG A 21 0.77 0.89 -6.74
C ARG A 21 -0.28 1.99 -6.76
N ALA A 22 -1.00 2.17 -7.87
CA ALA A 22 -2.05 3.18 -7.99
C ALA A 22 -3.19 2.95 -6.96
N GLN A 23 -3.57 1.69 -6.70
CA GLN A 23 -4.56 1.37 -5.67
C GLN A 23 -4.05 1.70 -4.27
N LEU A 24 -2.79 1.39 -3.96
CA LEU A 24 -2.17 1.71 -2.67
C LEU A 24 -2.03 3.24 -2.47
N GLU A 25 -1.64 3.98 -3.50
CA GLU A 25 -1.58 5.45 -3.47
C GLU A 25 -2.97 6.07 -3.29
N GLN A 26 -3.99 5.54 -3.95
CA GLN A 26 -5.37 5.98 -3.77
C GLN A 26 -5.88 5.69 -2.36
N ALA A 27 -5.55 4.52 -1.79
CA ALA A 27 -5.88 4.18 -0.41
C ALA A 27 -5.18 5.12 0.59
N GLN A 28 -3.90 5.43 0.36
CA GLN A 28 -3.14 6.38 1.19
C GLN A 28 -3.73 7.79 1.12
N ALA A 29 -4.07 8.27 -0.08
CA ALA A 29 -4.68 9.58 -0.28
C ALA A 29 -6.08 9.68 0.35
N SER A 30 -6.84 8.59 0.34
CA SER A 30 -8.14 8.50 0.99
C SER A 30 -8.01 8.48 2.52
N GLY A 31 -7.05 7.72 3.05
CA GLY A 31 -6.71 7.71 4.47
C GLY A 31 -6.25 9.07 4.99
N LYS A 32 -5.37 9.76 4.25
CA LYS A 32 -4.93 11.14 4.57
C LYS A 32 -6.10 12.13 4.59
N ARG A 33 -7.03 12.04 3.63
CA ARG A 33 -8.24 12.87 3.62
C ARG A 33 -9.13 12.61 4.85
N ARG A 34 -9.29 11.35 5.27
CA ARG A 34 -10.03 11.00 6.49
C ARG A 34 -9.34 11.51 7.75
N LEU A 35 -8.02 11.39 7.83
CA LEU A 35 -7.21 11.92 8.94
C LEU A 35 -7.29 13.46 9.05
N MET A 36 -7.28 14.17 7.92
CA MET A 36 -7.44 15.63 7.88
C MET A 36 -8.88 16.10 8.18
N GLY A 37 -9.87 15.26 7.89
CA GLY A 37 -11.30 15.58 8.06
C GLY A 37 -11.74 15.78 9.50
N GLY A 38 -10.93 15.35 10.49
CA GLY A 38 -11.26 15.46 11.90
C GLY A 38 -12.38 14.49 12.31
N GLY A 39 -12.05 13.49 13.13
CA GLY A 39 -13.00 12.51 13.63
C GLY A 39 -12.63 12.06 15.04
N ASP A 40 -13.43 11.15 15.60
CA ASP A 40 -13.17 10.59 16.93
C ASP A 40 -11.74 10.05 17.09
N PRO A 41 -11.11 10.21 18.27
CA PRO A 41 -9.75 9.76 18.51
C PRO A 41 -9.54 8.24 18.38
N GLN A 42 -10.61 7.43 18.47
CA GLN A 42 -10.58 6.01 18.12
C GLN A 42 -10.51 5.77 16.61
N GLN A 43 -11.29 6.53 15.83
CA GLN A 43 -11.28 6.44 14.36
C GLN A 43 -9.96 6.95 13.80
N TYR A 44 -9.41 8.01 14.39
CA TYR A 44 -8.08 8.52 14.04
C TYR A 44 -6.99 7.46 14.23
N ARG A 45 -7.01 6.73 15.36
CA ARG A 45 -6.06 5.63 15.59
C ARG A 45 -6.21 4.50 14.57
N GLN A 46 -7.44 4.14 14.20
CA GLN A 46 -7.66 3.14 13.16
C GLN A 46 -7.13 3.60 11.80
N TRP A 47 -7.46 4.82 11.38
CA TRP A 47 -6.97 5.39 10.12
C TRP A 47 -5.44 5.56 10.11
N GLN A 48 -4.84 5.84 11.26
CA GLN A 48 -3.38 5.93 11.39
C GLN A 48 -2.71 4.55 11.21
N MET A 49 -3.28 3.50 11.81
CA MET A 49 -2.81 2.12 11.59
C MET A 49 -3.00 1.70 10.13
N GLU A 50 -4.13 2.04 9.52
CA GLU A 50 -4.44 1.75 8.12
C GLU A 50 -3.44 2.47 7.18
N ALA A 51 -3.14 3.74 7.44
CA ALA A 51 -2.16 4.51 6.67
C ALA A 51 -0.73 3.93 6.80
N GLN A 52 -0.33 3.50 7.99
CA GLN A 52 0.96 2.83 8.20
C GLN A 52 1.04 1.49 7.48
N ALA A 53 -0.05 0.70 7.48
CA ALA A 53 -0.10 -0.59 6.78
C ALA A 53 0.02 -0.42 5.25
N VAL A 54 -0.64 0.60 4.70
CA VAL A 54 -0.53 0.94 3.27
C VAL A 54 0.88 1.40 2.91
N GLU A 55 1.50 2.24 3.75
CA GLU A 55 2.88 2.69 3.54
C GLU A 55 3.89 1.54 3.63
N ALA A 56 3.73 0.64 4.60
CA ALA A 56 4.53 -0.57 4.71
C ALA A 56 4.36 -1.46 3.47
N SER A 57 3.15 -1.57 2.93
CA SER A 57 2.86 -2.36 1.72
C SER A 57 3.55 -1.77 0.48
N ILE A 58 3.57 -0.44 0.34
CA ILE A 58 4.33 0.24 -0.73
C ILE A 58 5.84 0.01 -0.55
N SER A 59 6.34 0.06 0.68
CA SER A 59 7.75 -0.22 0.99
C SER A 59 8.14 -1.64 0.62
N ILE A 60 7.31 -2.63 0.97
CA ILE A 60 7.49 -4.05 0.60
C ILE A 60 7.53 -4.20 -0.92
N LEU A 61 6.57 -3.59 -1.63
CA LEU A 61 6.53 -3.61 -3.10
C LEU A 61 7.83 -3.03 -3.71
N ASN A 62 8.32 -1.89 -3.18
CA ASN A 62 9.57 -1.29 -3.63
C ASN A 62 10.79 -2.18 -3.31
N THR A 63 10.85 -2.84 -2.14
CA THR A 63 11.95 -3.74 -1.78
C THR A 63 11.98 -5.01 -2.63
N LEU A 64 10.80 -5.56 -2.97
CA LEU A 64 10.70 -6.72 -3.88
C LEU A 64 11.23 -6.39 -5.28
N LYS A 65 11.12 -5.14 -5.70
CA LYS A 65 11.64 -4.66 -6.99
C LYS A 65 13.12 -4.25 -6.95
N GLY A 66 13.57 -3.64 -5.84
CA GLY A 66 14.95 -3.18 -5.65
C GLY A 66 15.95 -4.26 -5.24
N ALA A 67 15.48 -5.50 -4.99
CA ALA A 67 16.32 -6.67 -4.78
C ALA A 67 16.76 -7.36 -6.09
N SER A 68 16.49 -6.73 -7.24
CA SER A 68 16.95 -7.15 -8.58
C SER A 68 18.21 -6.40 -8.99
#